data_AF-A0A543G133-F1
#
_entry.id   AF-A0A543G133-F1
#
_cell.length_a   1.000
_cell.length_b   1.000
_cell.length_c   1.000
_cell.angle_alpha   90.00
_cell.angle_beta   90.00
_cell.angle_gamma   90.00
#
_symmetry.space_group_name_H-M   'P 1'
#
loop_
_entity.id
_entity.type
_entity.pdbx_description
1 polymer ?
#
loop_
_entity_poly.entity_id
_entity_poly.type
_entity_poly.pdbx_seq_one_letter_code
_entity_poly.pdbx_strand_id
1 'polypeptide(L)'
;MILPFSTQLNGKPTYFVEKIQKGLIMNDLMREFDAKLSHKEFSFDAFRDKLIKIHTIREDKNDRWKVGNKIDFFINARQKNMFRFAPVLPVVNTQKIEIYHSGGAINTKTIYVDDECYVANYDEKYNSSKQRQQLNGKLEMIEIKE
;
A
#
# COMPACT_ATOMS: atom_id res chain seq x y z
N MET A 1 -11.73 13.16 3.82
CA MET A 1 -10.30 13.42 3.54
C MET A 1 -10.06 13.06 2.10
N ILE A 2 -9.69 14.04 1.27
CA ILE A 2 -9.44 13.79 -0.15
C ILE A 2 -8.13 13.02 -0.29
N LEU A 3 -8.21 11.83 -0.88
CA LEU A 3 -7.09 10.95 -1.12
C LEU A 3 -6.80 10.89 -2.63
N PRO A 4 -5.81 11.66 -3.12
CA PRO A 4 -5.49 11.70 -4.54
C PRO A 4 -4.71 10.47 -4.98
N PHE A 5 -5.08 9.92 -6.14
CA PHE A 5 -4.35 8.86 -6.84
C PHE A 5 -4.03 9.32 -8.26
N SER A 6 -2.87 8.90 -8.76
CA SER A 6 -2.46 9.14 -10.14
C SER A 6 -2.68 7.88 -10.97
N THR A 7 -3.14 8.02 -12.22
CA THR A 7 -3.23 6.89 -13.17
C THR A 7 -1.86 6.51 -13.73
N GLN A 8 -0.84 7.38 -13.57
CA GLN A 8 0.52 7.14 -14.03
C GLN A 8 1.58 7.55 -12.99
N LEU A 9 2.70 6.83 -12.96
CA LEU A 9 3.88 7.17 -12.18
C LEU A 9 5.12 6.86 -13.02
N ASN A 10 5.99 7.85 -13.23
CA ASN A 10 7.18 7.73 -14.08
C ASN A 10 6.86 7.15 -15.48
N GLY A 11 5.77 7.63 -16.09
CA GLY A 11 5.30 7.18 -17.41
C GLY A 11 4.68 5.79 -17.45
N LYS A 12 4.59 5.08 -16.31
CA LYS A 12 3.99 3.74 -16.23
C LYS A 12 2.60 3.78 -15.60
N PRO A 13 1.63 3.00 -16.08
CA PRO A 13 0.30 2.94 -15.49
C PRO A 13 0.36 2.36 -14.06
N THR A 14 -0.37 2.98 -13.14
CA THR A 14 -0.40 2.55 -11.72
C THR A 14 -1.44 1.46 -11.46
N TYR A 15 -2.53 1.50 -12.22
CA TYR A 15 -3.75 0.71 -12.04
C TYR A 15 -4.34 0.82 -10.62
N PHE A 16 -4.22 1.99 -9.99
CA PHE A 16 -4.72 2.16 -8.62
C PHE A 16 -6.25 2.00 -8.54
N VAL A 17 -6.99 2.47 -9.53
CA VAL A 17 -8.46 2.34 -9.55
C VAL A 17 -8.85 0.86 -9.49
N GLU A 18 -8.30 0.07 -10.39
CA GLU A 18 -8.56 -1.37 -10.53
C GLU A 18 -8.17 -2.14 -9.26
N LYS A 19 -6.93 -1.93 -8.79
CA LYS A 19 -6.40 -2.65 -7.62
C LYS A 19 -7.15 -2.32 -6.33
N ILE A 20 -7.58 -1.08 -6.16
CA ILE A 20 -8.33 -0.62 -4.99
C ILE A 20 -9.77 -1.13 -5.08
N GLN A 21 -10.47 -0.90 -6.20
CA GLN A 21 -11.85 -1.40 -6.37
C GLN A 21 -11.94 -2.92 -6.18
N LYS A 22 -11.00 -3.67 -6.76
CA LYS A 22 -10.93 -5.13 -6.57
C LYS A 22 -10.76 -5.47 -5.09
N GLY A 23 -9.84 -4.79 -4.41
CA GLY A 23 -9.61 -4.97 -2.99
C GLY A 23 -10.86 -4.66 -2.15
N LEU A 24 -11.57 -3.58 -2.46
CA LEU A 24 -12.80 -3.19 -1.75
C LEU A 24 -13.92 -4.20 -1.97
N ILE A 25 -14.11 -4.72 -3.19
CA ILE A 25 -15.09 -5.76 -3.48
C ILE A 25 -14.76 -7.05 -2.73
N MET A 26 -13.50 -7.49 -2.77
CA MET A 26 -13.06 -8.71 -2.08
C MET A 26 -13.15 -8.64 -0.54
N ASN A 27 -13.38 -7.46 0.02
CA ASN A 27 -13.54 -7.24 1.46
C ASN A 27 -14.96 -6.76 1.82
N ASP A 28 -15.94 -6.91 0.93
CA ASP A 28 -17.34 -6.49 1.13
C ASP A 28 -17.53 -5.00 1.46
N LEU A 29 -16.53 -4.16 1.14
CA LEU A 29 -16.58 -2.70 1.32
C LEU A 29 -17.20 -1.99 0.10
N MET A 30 -17.43 -2.74 -0.98
CA MET A 30 -18.10 -2.29 -2.19
C MET A 30 -18.89 -3.48 -2.78
N ARG A 31 -20.22 -3.37 -2.85
CA ARG A 31 -21.12 -4.50 -3.16
C ARG A 31 -20.87 -5.13 -4.53
N GLU A 32 -20.50 -4.34 -5.52
CA GLU A 32 -20.24 -4.81 -6.88
C GLU A 32 -19.41 -3.79 -7.66
N PHE A 33 -18.96 -4.19 -8.86
CA PHE A 33 -18.34 -3.26 -9.80
C PHE A 33 -19.37 -2.21 -10.25
N ASP A 34 -19.25 -0.99 -9.71
CA ASP A 34 -20.06 0.14 -10.14
C ASP A 34 -19.37 0.86 -11.30
N ALA A 35 -19.91 0.66 -12.51
CA ALA A 35 -19.42 1.31 -13.73
C ALA A 35 -19.42 2.84 -13.63
N LYS A 36 -20.25 3.45 -12.76
CA LYS A 36 -20.23 4.91 -12.51
C LYS A 36 -19.01 5.35 -11.71
N LEU A 37 -18.41 4.44 -10.95
CA LEU A 37 -17.17 4.64 -10.20
C LEU A 37 -15.93 4.22 -11.01
N SER A 38 -16.10 3.77 -12.25
CA SER A 38 -14.99 3.46 -13.15
C SER A 38 -14.51 4.71 -13.89
N HIS A 39 -13.20 4.96 -13.84
CA HIS A 39 -12.57 6.01 -14.64
C HIS A 39 -12.58 5.62 -16.12
N LYS A 40 -12.58 6.58 -17.03
CA LYS A 40 -12.54 6.31 -18.49
C LYS A 40 -11.34 5.44 -18.94
N GLU A 41 -10.27 5.42 -18.14
CA GLU A 41 -9.04 4.63 -18.39
C GLU A 41 -9.05 3.28 -17.66
N PHE A 42 -10.19 2.87 -17.11
CA PHE A 42 -10.31 1.61 -16.39
C PHE A 42 -10.03 0.41 -17.30
N SER A 43 -9.16 -0.50 -16.85
CA SER A 43 -8.80 -1.72 -17.58
C SER A 43 -9.36 -2.97 -16.89
N PHE A 44 -10.27 -3.67 -17.55
CA PHE A 44 -10.80 -4.95 -17.07
C PHE A 44 -9.72 -6.03 -16.95
N ASP A 45 -8.77 -6.07 -17.88
CA ASP A 45 -7.61 -6.97 -17.79
C ASP A 45 -6.78 -6.66 -16.55
N ALA A 46 -6.50 -5.37 -16.28
CA ALA A 46 -5.78 -5.01 -15.06
C ALA A 46 -6.58 -5.33 -13.79
N PHE A 47 -7.90 -5.15 -13.81
CA PHE A 47 -8.76 -5.55 -12.70
C PHE A 47 -8.70 -7.08 -12.46
N ARG A 48 -8.75 -7.89 -13.51
CA ARG A 48 -8.64 -9.35 -13.39
C ARG A 48 -7.24 -9.78 -12.91
N ASP A 49 -6.19 -9.22 -13.50
CA ASP A 49 -4.85 -9.80 -13.42
C ASP A 49 -3.94 -9.16 -12.37
N LYS A 50 -4.25 -7.94 -11.88
CA LYS A 50 -3.41 -7.27 -10.87
C LYS A 50 -3.78 -7.68 -9.44
N LEU A 51 -2.75 -7.65 -8.59
CA LEU A 51 -2.86 -7.85 -7.14
C LEU A 51 -3.68 -6.72 -6.50
N ILE A 52 -4.52 -7.09 -5.54
CA ILE A 52 -5.31 -6.14 -4.74
C ILE A 52 -4.43 -5.17 -3.97
N LYS A 53 -4.95 -3.96 -3.72
CA LYS A 53 -4.30 -2.98 -2.84
C LYS A 53 -5.35 -2.23 -2.01
N ILE A 54 -5.60 -2.70 -0.78
CA ILE A 54 -6.48 -2.02 0.19
C ILE A 54 -5.73 -1.10 1.15
N HIS A 55 -4.42 -1.26 1.27
CA HIS A 55 -3.57 -0.45 2.15
C HIS A 55 -2.80 0.62 1.37
N THR A 56 -2.72 1.83 1.93
CA THR A 56 -1.89 2.93 1.40
C THR A 56 -0.89 3.39 2.45
N ILE A 57 0.38 3.49 2.08
CA ILE A 57 1.42 4.17 2.86
C ILE A 57 1.55 5.58 2.32
N ARG A 58 1.50 6.58 3.20
CA ARG A 58 1.65 8.00 2.84
C ARG A 58 2.44 8.73 3.91
N GLU A 59 3.31 9.63 3.45
CA GLU A 59 3.91 10.61 4.36
C GLU A 59 2.80 11.51 4.92
N ASP A 60 2.79 11.68 6.24
CA ASP A 60 1.82 12.53 6.91
C ASP A 60 2.45 13.36 8.03
N LYS A 61 3.23 14.38 7.63
CA LYS A 61 3.97 15.27 8.54
C LYS A 61 3.11 15.96 9.61
N ASN A 62 1.81 16.09 9.35
CA ASN A 62 0.87 16.83 10.19
C ASN A 62 -0.10 15.91 10.96
N ASP A 63 0.13 14.59 10.96
CA ASP A 63 -0.65 13.59 11.72
C ASP A 63 -2.19 13.78 11.58
N ARG A 64 -2.63 13.93 10.32
CA ARG A 64 -4.00 14.21 9.93
C ARG A 64 -4.88 12.96 9.91
N TRP A 65 -4.27 11.78 9.79
CA TRP A 65 -5.01 10.51 9.77
C TRP A 65 -5.44 10.11 11.18
N LYS A 66 -6.73 9.90 11.37
CA LYS A 66 -7.33 9.41 12.62
C LYS A 66 -8.40 8.39 12.28
N VAL A 67 -8.55 7.37 13.13
CA VAL A 67 -9.63 6.38 13.00
C VAL A 67 -10.98 7.11 12.93
N GLY A 68 -11.86 6.65 12.04
CA GLY A 68 -13.17 7.25 11.77
C GLY A 68 -13.16 8.36 10.71
N ASN A 69 -12.01 8.98 10.39
CA ASN A 69 -11.95 9.97 9.32
C ASN A 69 -12.45 9.38 8.01
N LYS A 70 -13.37 10.08 7.34
CA LYS A 70 -13.88 9.65 6.04
C LYS A 70 -12.81 9.84 4.96
N ILE A 71 -12.69 8.91 4.03
CA ILE A 71 -11.73 8.90 2.93
C ILE A 71 -12.51 9.02 1.64
N ASP A 72 -12.15 9.99 0.81
CA ASP A 72 -12.68 10.13 -0.53
C ASP A 72 -11.58 9.86 -1.57
N PHE A 73 -11.75 8.81 -2.35
CA PHE A 73 -10.76 8.34 -3.32
C PHE A 73 -10.93 9.04 -4.66
N PHE A 74 -9.94 9.85 -5.07
CA PHE A 74 -10.06 10.68 -6.26
C PHE A 74 -8.90 10.54 -7.25
N ILE A 75 -9.22 10.52 -8.53
CA ILE A 75 -8.31 10.86 -9.64
C ILE A 75 -8.45 12.36 -9.91
N ASN A 76 -7.34 13.02 -10.31
CA ASN A 76 -7.29 14.46 -10.63
C ASN A 76 -7.90 15.35 -9.52
N ALA A 77 -7.57 15.04 -8.26
CA ALA A 77 -8.12 15.76 -7.11
C ALA A 77 -7.89 17.27 -7.22
N ARG A 78 -8.92 18.06 -6.91
CA ARG A 78 -8.95 19.54 -6.98
C ARG A 78 -8.79 20.11 -8.41
N GLN A 79 -9.04 19.29 -9.44
CA GLN A 79 -9.06 19.72 -10.84
C GLN A 79 -10.48 19.61 -11.42
N LYS A 80 -10.74 20.25 -12.57
CA LYS A 80 -12.07 20.27 -13.22
C LYS A 80 -12.59 18.87 -13.57
N ASN A 81 -11.69 17.94 -13.90
CA ASN A 81 -11.97 16.55 -14.23
C ASN A 81 -11.74 15.59 -13.04
N MET A 82 -11.89 16.09 -11.81
CA MET A 82 -11.82 15.29 -10.59
C MET A 82 -12.87 14.18 -10.59
N PHE A 83 -12.45 12.96 -10.31
CA PHE A 83 -13.30 11.77 -10.41
C PHE A 83 -13.19 10.89 -9.17
N ARG A 84 -14.31 10.64 -8.50
CA ARG A 84 -14.36 9.74 -7.35
C ARG A 84 -14.56 8.32 -7.84
N PHE A 85 -13.61 7.44 -7.55
CA PHE A 85 -13.62 6.08 -8.11
C PHE A 85 -13.97 4.99 -7.09
N ALA A 86 -14.26 5.36 -5.85
CA ALA A 86 -14.69 4.42 -4.83
C ALA A 86 -15.65 5.11 -3.83
N PRO A 87 -16.44 4.33 -3.07
CA PRO A 87 -17.26 4.85 -1.99
C PRO A 87 -16.45 5.62 -0.95
N VAL A 88 -17.14 6.42 -0.14
CA VAL A 88 -16.53 7.08 1.00
C VAL A 88 -16.41 6.08 2.15
N LEU A 89 -15.17 5.79 2.57
CA LEU A 89 -14.89 4.79 3.60
C LEU A 89 -14.27 5.45 4.84
N PRO A 90 -14.55 4.98 6.06
CA PRO A 90 -13.83 5.44 7.24
C PRO A 90 -12.43 4.83 7.29
N VAL A 91 -11.47 5.57 7.86
CA VAL A 91 -10.21 4.99 8.35
C VAL A 91 -10.54 4.02 9.48
N VAL A 92 -10.14 2.76 9.32
CA VAL A 92 -10.38 1.71 10.32
C VAL A 92 -9.21 1.56 11.29
N ASN A 93 -7.99 1.81 10.83
CA ASN A 93 -6.78 1.76 11.63
C ASN A 93 -5.71 2.68 11.03
N THR A 94 -4.74 3.08 11.84
CA THR A 94 -3.53 3.81 11.44
C THR A 94 -2.32 3.13 12.05
N GLN A 95 -1.22 3.06 11.30
CA GLN A 95 0.06 2.53 11.80
C GLN A 95 1.16 3.54 11.48
N LYS A 96 2.07 3.74 12.42
CA LYS A 96 3.25 4.58 12.24
C LYS A 96 4.33 3.73 11.59
N ILE A 97 4.83 4.17 10.44
CA ILE A 97 5.96 3.54 9.76
C ILE A 97 7.11 4.54 9.73
N GLU A 98 8.24 4.18 10.31
CA GLU A 98 9.47 4.97 10.26
C GLU A 98 10.53 4.21 9.48
N ILE A 99 11.15 4.90 8.51
CA ILE A 99 12.19 4.34 7.66
C ILE A 99 13.45 5.16 7.89
N TYR A 100 14.41 4.59 8.61
CA TYR A 100 15.71 5.20 8.84
C TYR A 100 16.68 4.77 7.74
N HIS A 101 17.33 5.75 7.14
CA HIS A 101 18.39 5.53 6.16
C HIS A 101 19.74 5.77 6.84
N SER A 102 20.61 4.75 6.84
CA SER A 102 21.98 4.89 7.30
C SER A 102 22.92 4.97 6.11
N GLY A 103 23.71 6.04 6.03
CA GLY A 103 24.77 6.22 5.05
C GLY A 103 26.13 5.78 5.59
N GLY A 104 27.00 5.28 4.71
CA GLY A 104 28.35 4.80 5.05
C GLY A 104 28.97 4.01 3.90
N ALA A 105 29.82 3.04 4.21
CA ALA A 105 30.34 2.10 3.20
C ALA A 105 29.23 1.23 2.57
N ILE A 106 28.12 1.04 3.29
CA ILE A 106 26.93 0.31 2.84
C ILE A 106 25.71 1.15 3.21
N ASN A 107 24.76 1.30 2.28
CA ASN A 107 23.53 2.03 2.50
C ASN A 107 22.46 1.07 3.02
N THR A 108 22.16 1.14 4.33
CA THR A 108 21.14 0.30 4.94
C THR A 108 19.86 1.08 5.25
N LYS A 109 18.76 0.35 5.37
CA LYS A 109 17.45 0.84 5.79
C LYS A 109 17.00 0.06 7.02
N THR A 110 16.55 0.75 8.04
CA THR A 110 15.88 0.13 9.19
C THR A 110 14.43 0.61 9.21
N ILE A 111 13.49 -0.32 9.32
CA ILE A 111 12.05 -0.07 9.27
C ILE A 111 11.46 -0.39 10.63
N TYR A 112 10.78 0.59 11.22
CA TYR A 112 9.97 0.41 12.41
C TYR A 112 8.49 0.51 12.05
N VAL A 113 7.66 -0.31 12.70
CA VAL A 113 6.21 -0.24 12.64
C VAL A 113 5.71 -0.12 14.07
N ASP A 114 4.98 0.95 14.36
CA ASP A 114 4.46 1.25 15.71
C ASP A 114 5.57 1.16 16.79
N ASP A 115 6.71 1.80 16.49
CA ASP A 115 7.93 1.85 17.31
C ASP A 115 8.68 0.50 17.50
N GLU A 116 8.17 -0.60 16.95
CA GLU A 116 8.86 -1.89 16.95
C GLU A 116 9.72 -2.09 15.70
N CYS A 117 10.95 -2.58 15.88
CA CYS A 117 11.87 -2.83 14.77
C CYS A 117 11.39 -4.02 13.94
N TYR A 118 10.79 -3.74 12.79
CA TYR A 118 10.31 -4.76 11.86
C TYR A 118 11.43 -5.32 10.98
N VAL A 119 12.34 -4.46 10.50
CA VAL A 119 13.51 -4.86 9.70
C VAL A 119 14.71 -4.02 10.10
N ALA A 120 15.81 -4.67 10.47
CA ALA A 120 17.07 -4.01 10.78
C ALA A 120 18.09 -4.12 9.64
N ASN A 121 18.84 -3.03 9.39
CA ASN A 121 20.03 -3.00 8.52
C ASN A 121 19.80 -3.59 7.12
N TYR A 122 18.66 -3.30 6.51
CA TYR A 122 18.32 -3.77 5.18
C TYR A 122 19.12 -3.05 4.09
N ASP A 123 20.10 -3.74 3.51
CA ASP A 123 20.71 -3.38 2.23
C ASP A 123 20.14 -4.25 1.09
N GLU A 124 19.80 -3.63 -0.04
CA GLU A 124 19.16 -4.30 -1.18
C GLU A 124 20.13 -5.22 -1.94
N LYS A 125 21.43 -4.89 -1.98
CA LYS A 125 22.47 -5.68 -2.62
C LYS A 125 22.78 -6.92 -1.79
N TYR A 126 22.96 -6.77 -0.48
CA TYR A 126 23.40 -7.86 0.42
C TYR A 126 22.25 -8.72 0.96
N ASN A 127 21.03 -8.18 1.10
CA ASN A 127 19.86 -8.95 1.52
C ASN A 127 19.01 -9.49 0.35
N SER A 128 19.51 -9.40 -0.89
CA SER A 128 18.89 -10.03 -2.05
C SER A 128 18.99 -11.56 -1.96
N SER A 129 17.85 -12.19 -1.68
CA SER A 129 17.45 -13.60 -1.90
C SER A 129 18.27 -14.78 -1.36
N LYS A 130 19.59 -14.71 -1.10
CA LYS A 130 20.37 -15.89 -0.67
C LYS A 130 20.40 -16.13 0.85
N GLN A 131 20.38 -15.09 1.69
CA GLN A 131 20.39 -15.27 3.15
C GLN A 131 19.01 -15.50 3.78
N ARG A 132 17.92 -14.98 3.20
CA ARG A 132 16.55 -15.28 3.70
C ARG A 132 16.19 -16.76 3.59
N GLN A 133 16.67 -17.46 2.55
CA GLN A 133 16.48 -18.92 2.43
C GLN A 133 17.20 -19.68 3.55
N GLN A 134 18.37 -19.21 3.99
CA GLN A 134 19.12 -19.82 5.11
C GLN A 134 18.51 -19.53 6.48
N LEU A 135 17.87 -18.38 6.68
CA LEU A 135 17.19 -18.03 7.94
C LEU A 135 15.83 -18.72 8.09
N ASN A 136 15.03 -18.82 7.01
CA ASN A 136 13.76 -19.54 7.06
C ASN A 136 13.95 -21.05 7.29
N GLY A 137 14.99 -21.67 6.69
CA GLY A 137 15.33 -23.07 6.99
C GLY A 137 15.90 -23.31 8.39
N LYS A 138 16.32 -22.26 9.11
CA LYS A 138 16.81 -22.36 10.49
C LYS A 138 15.72 -22.12 11.53
N LEU A 139 14.65 -21.40 11.18
CA LEU A 139 13.48 -21.17 12.03
C LEU A 139 12.54 -22.38 12.08
N GLU A 140 12.40 -23.14 10.99
CA GLU A 140 11.66 -24.43 11.00
C GLU A 140 12.32 -25.49 11.90
N MET A 141 13.62 -25.38 12.19
CA MET A 141 14.37 -26.33 13.04
C MET A 141 14.26 -26.05 14.55
N ILE A 142 13.57 -24.97 14.96
CA ILE A 142 13.42 -24.58 16.38
C ILE A 142 12.00 -24.85 16.90
N GLU A 143 11.09 -25.39 16.07
CA GLU A 143 9.79 -25.84 16.57
C GLU A 143 9.86 -27.22 17.25
N ILE A 144 9.78 -27.15 18.58
CA ILE A 144 9.14 -28.05 19.54
C ILE A 144 9.77 -29.45 19.71
N LYS A 145 10.53 -29.60 20.80
CA LYS A 145 10.53 -30.86 21.57
C LYS A 145 9.57 -30.66 22.75
N GLU A 146 8.51 -31.46 22.77
CA GLU A 146 7.71 -31.73 23.99
C GLU A 146 8.57 -32.42 25.06
#